data_AF-A0AAW7XNJ7-F1
#
_entry.id   AF-A0AAW7XNJ7-F1
#
_cell.length_a   1.000
_cell.length_b   1.000
_cell.length_c   1.000
_cell.angle_alpha   90.00
_cell.angle_beta   90.00
_cell.angle_gamma   90.00
#
_symmetry.space_group_name_H-M   'P 1'
#
loop_
_entity.id
_entity.type
_entity.pdbx_description
1 polymer ?
#
loop_
_entity_poly.entity_id
_entity_poly.type
_entity_poly.pdbx_seq_one_letter_code
_entity_poly.pdbx_strand_id
1 'polypeptide(L)'
;MPEPATTMAEMRALQAGQKVYRAINIQDEWGKIIGLGPVVPQAGLAVMRDFDEANPDLVVAIQTAIETTLPKVMAQPMEAAQAASDPLSMPAPVLTKSIPHSALSADRAASLRPQFEAMYKAVANVEPRAIGGKLPDEGFYSL
;
A
#
# COMPACT_ATOMS: atom_id res chain seq x y z
N MET A 1 3.26 -13.62 0.44
CA MET A 1 4.57 -12.94 0.25
C MET A 1 4.30 -11.54 -0.28
N PRO A 2 5.14 -10.54 0.03
CA PRO A 2 5.01 -9.20 -0.53
C PRO A 2 5.49 -9.15 -1.99
N GLU A 3 5.04 -8.15 -2.72
CA GLU A 3 5.59 -7.79 -4.03
C GLU A 3 6.88 -6.95 -3.88
N PRO A 4 7.84 -7.02 -4.82
CA PRO A 4 7.86 -7.84 -6.05
C PRO A 4 8.33 -9.30 -5.83
N ALA A 5 8.57 -9.72 -4.58
CA ALA A 5 9.13 -11.03 -4.28
C ALA A 5 8.22 -12.20 -4.72
N THR A 6 6.90 -12.05 -4.61
CA THR A 6 5.94 -13.04 -5.13
C THR A 6 6.08 -13.20 -6.64
N THR A 7 6.10 -12.09 -7.39
CA THR A 7 6.30 -12.12 -8.84
C THR A 7 7.62 -12.79 -9.23
N MET A 8 8.71 -12.49 -8.52
CA MET A 8 10.00 -13.16 -8.78
C MET A 8 9.94 -14.68 -8.51
N ALA A 9 9.26 -15.11 -7.45
CA ALA A 9 9.08 -16.52 -7.15
C ALA A 9 8.28 -17.24 -8.24
N GLU A 10 7.20 -16.62 -8.74
CA GLU A 10 6.40 -17.15 -9.85
C GLU A 10 7.20 -17.26 -11.14
N MET A 11 7.99 -16.23 -11.47
CA MET A 11 8.85 -16.25 -12.65
C MET A 11 9.91 -17.36 -12.58
N ARG A 12 10.53 -17.57 -11.42
CA ARG A 12 11.50 -18.65 -11.20
C ARG A 12 10.85 -20.03 -11.28
N ALA A 13 9.68 -20.21 -10.67
CA ALA A 13 8.93 -21.46 -10.74
C ALA A 13 8.58 -21.81 -12.19
N LEU A 14 8.10 -20.83 -12.97
CA LEU A 14 7.80 -21.02 -14.39
C LEU A 14 9.02 -21.44 -15.20
N GLN A 15 10.19 -20.81 -14.97
CA GLN A 15 11.45 -21.20 -15.60
C GLN A 15 11.88 -22.63 -15.24
N ALA A 16 11.56 -23.08 -14.03
CA ALA A 16 11.80 -24.44 -13.57
C ALA A 16 10.72 -25.46 -14.00
N GLY A 17 9.73 -25.05 -14.82
CA GLY A 17 8.63 -25.92 -15.22
C GLY A 17 7.66 -26.27 -14.07
N GLN A 18 7.72 -25.54 -12.97
CA GLN A 18 6.85 -25.73 -11.81
C GLN A 18 5.63 -24.83 -11.90
N LYS A 19 4.47 -25.37 -11.52
CA LYS A 19 3.23 -24.61 -11.45
C LYS A 19 2.98 -24.16 -10.01
N VAL A 20 2.99 -22.86 -9.79
CA VAL A 20 2.67 -22.22 -8.51
C VAL A 20 1.45 -21.31 -8.69
N TYR A 21 0.76 -21.03 -7.59
CA TYR A 21 -0.43 -20.20 -7.59
C TYR A 21 -0.49 -19.33 -6.35
N ARG A 22 -1.07 -18.13 -6.49
CA ARG A 22 -1.43 -17.26 -5.38
C ARG A 22 -2.70 -17.81 -4.73
N ALA A 23 -2.56 -18.44 -3.57
CA ALA A 23 -3.67 -19.14 -2.93
C ALA A 23 -4.60 -18.21 -2.14
N ILE A 24 -4.05 -17.27 -1.38
CA ILE A 24 -4.79 -16.41 -0.46
C ILE A 24 -4.37 -14.96 -0.66
N ASN A 25 -5.34 -14.08 -0.88
CA ASN A 25 -5.16 -12.65 -0.75
C ASN A 25 -5.57 -12.22 0.67
N ILE A 26 -4.60 -11.83 1.49
CA ILE A 26 -4.82 -11.46 2.89
C ILE A 26 -5.76 -10.25 2.99
N GLN A 27 -5.72 -9.31 2.04
CA GLN A 27 -6.61 -8.15 2.09
C GLN A 27 -8.07 -8.54 1.85
N ASP A 28 -8.33 -9.46 0.93
CA ASP A 28 -9.68 -9.99 0.68
C ASP A 28 -10.21 -10.75 1.89
N GLU A 29 -9.41 -11.63 2.49
CA GLU A 29 -9.81 -12.38 3.68
C GLU A 29 -10.02 -11.46 4.89
N TRP A 30 -9.17 -10.45 5.07
CA TRP A 30 -9.35 -9.45 6.10
C TRP A 30 -10.66 -8.68 5.93
N GLY A 31 -10.94 -8.22 4.71
CA GLY A 31 -12.16 -7.49 4.38
C GLY A 31 -13.43 -8.28 4.68
N LYS A 32 -13.42 -9.60 4.47
CA LYS A 32 -14.53 -10.49 4.84
C LYS A 32 -14.76 -10.57 6.36
N ILE A 33 -13.69 -10.47 7.15
CA ILE A 33 -13.77 -10.55 8.62
C ILE A 33 -14.30 -9.23 9.20
N ILE A 34 -13.78 -8.09 8.73
CA ILE A 34 -14.11 -6.78 9.32
C ILE A 34 -15.31 -6.08 8.67
N GLY A 35 -15.71 -6.50 7.45
CA GLY A 35 -16.83 -5.91 6.73
C GLY A 35 -16.57 -4.50 6.19
N LEU A 36 -15.31 -4.06 6.08
CA LEU A 36 -14.92 -2.72 5.63
C LEU A 36 -14.20 -2.70 4.27
N GLY A 37 -14.39 -3.77 3.49
CA GLY A 37 -13.76 -3.94 2.18
C GLY A 37 -12.34 -4.52 2.25
N PRO A 38 -11.76 -4.91 1.10
CA PRO A 38 -10.48 -5.63 1.03
C PRO A 38 -9.29 -4.66 1.17
N VAL A 39 -9.25 -3.89 2.26
CA VAL A 39 -8.21 -2.89 2.52
C VAL A 39 -7.59 -3.16 3.88
N VAL A 40 -6.28 -3.41 3.88
CA VAL A 40 -5.45 -3.40 5.08
C VAL A 40 -4.49 -2.22 4.96
N PRO A 41 -4.70 -1.10 5.66
CA PRO A 41 -3.90 0.10 5.47
C PRO A 41 -2.55 -0.02 6.20
N GLN A 42 -1.66 -0.87 5.66
CA GLN A 42 -0.35 -1.18 6.23
C GLN A 42 0.70 -0.10 5.95
N ALA A 43 0.52 0.64 4.86
CA ALA A 43 1.43 1.70 4.41
C ALA A 43 0.63 2.96 4.08
N GLY A 44 1.27 4.11 4.33
CA GLY A 44 0.73 5.43 4.02
C GLY A 44 1.85 6.46 4.01
N LEU A 45 1.54 7.65 3.52
CA LEU A 45 2.43 8.80 3.63
C LEU A 45 2.14 9.52 4.95
N ALA A 46 3.18 9.83 5.71
CA ALA A 46 3.08 10.64 6.91
C ALA A 46 3.94 11.89 6.74
N VAL A 47 3.45 13.03 7.22
CA VAL A 47 4.18 14.29 7.26
C VAL A 47 4.36 14.71 8.72
N MET A 48 5.48 15.37 9.01
CA MET A 48 5.69 15.98 10.32
C MET A 48 4.73 17.16 10.49
N ARG A 49 4.21 17.36 11.70
CA ARG A 49 3.30 18.47 12.03
C ARG A 49 3.86 19.83 11.58
N ASP A 50 5.12 20.12 11.92
CA ASP A 50 5.75 21.40 11.57
C ASP A 50 5.84 21.61 10.05
N PHE A 51 5.94 20.53 9.27
CA PHE A 51 5.95 20.60 7.81
C PHE A 51 4.55 20.88 7.26
N ASP A 52 3.53 20.21 7.81
CA ASP A 52 2.12 20.42 7.44
C ASP A 52 1.67 21.85 7.73
N GLU A 53 1.96 22.35 8.94
CA GLU A 53 1.62 23.72 9.35
C GLU A 53 2.34 24.79 8.50
N ALA A 54 3.58 24.53 8.10
CA ALA A 54 4.36 25.44 7.26
C ALA A 54 4.02 25.34 5.76
N ASN A 55 3.47 24.22 5.29
CA ASN A 55 3.26 23.93 3.86
C ASN A 55 1.93 23.23 3.55
N PRO A 56 0.78 23.72 4.05
CA PRO A 56 -0.50 22.99 3.94
C PRO A 56 -0.90 22.72 2.48
N ASP A 57 -0.64 23.68 1.58
CA ASP A 57 -0.95 23.52 0.16
C ASP A 57 -0.07 22.47 -0.53
N LEU A 58 1.19 22.31 -0.08
CA LEU A 58 2.11 21.33 -0.65
C LEU A 58 1.70 19.91 -0.31
N VAL A 59 1.21 19.69 0.91
CA VAL A 59 0.70 18.40 1.37
C VAL A 59 -0.49 17.96 0.50
N VAL A 60 -1.45 18.86 0.28
CA VAL A 60 -2.59 18.62 -0.63
C VAL A 60 -2.13 18.37 -2.07
N ALA A 61 -1.12 19.12 -2.54
CA ALA A 61 -0.56 18.95 -3.89
C ALA A 61 0.10 17.57 -4.06
N ILE A 62 0.83 17.08 -3.06
CA ILE A 62 1.45 15.74 -3.07
C ILE A 62 0.38 14.65 -3.13
N GLN A 63 -0.63 14.71 -2.27
CA GLN A 63 -1.75 13.75 -2.29
C GLN A 63 -2.45 13.73 -3.66
N THR A 64 -2.74 14.92 -4.22
CA THR A 64 -3.35 15.05 -5.55
C THR A 64 -2.45 14.48 -6.66
N ALA A 65 -1.13 14.69 -6.57
CA ALA A 65 -0.19 14.11 -7.51
C ALA A 65 -0.19 12.57 -7.46
N ILE A 66 -0.29 11.97 -6.27
CA ILE A 66 -0.37 10.51 -6.10
C ILE A 66 -1.69 9.99 -6.69
N GLU A 67 -2.83 10.62 -6.33
CA GLU A 67 -4.17 10.30 -6.83
C GLU A 67 -4.25 10.32 -8.36
N THR A 68 -3.62 11.31 -8.99
CA THR A 68 -3.61 11.45 -10.45
C THR A 68 -2.57 10.57 -11.15
N THR A 69 -1.56 10.08 -10.43
CA THR A 69 -0.49 9.24 -10.97
C THR A 69 -0.87 7.76 -10.95
N LEU A 70 -1.54 7.29 -9.89
CA LEU A 70 -1.90 5.88 -9.76
C LEU A 70 -2.66 5.32 -10.98
N PRO A 71 -3.69 5.97 -11.53
CA PRO A 71 -4.37 5.49 -12.74
C PRO A 71 -3.42 5.35 -13.94
N LYS A 72 -2.42 6.22 -14.07
CA LYS A 72 -1.41 6.15 -15.15
C LYS A 72 -0.48 4.96 -14.96
N VAL A 73 -0.06 4.69 -13.72
CA VAL A 73 0.75 3.51 -13.36
C VAL A 73 0.00 2.22 -13.70
N MET A 74 -1.29 2.16 -13.37
CA MET A 74 -2.11 0.98 -13.66
C MET A 74 -2.40 0.81 -15.16
N ALA A 75 -2.56 1.91 -15.91
CA ALA A 75 -2.78 1.89 -17.35
C ALA A 75 -1.51 1.56 -18.17
N GLN A 76 -0.34 1.97 -17.67
CA GLN A 76 0.94 1.86 -18.37
C GLN A 76 2.03 1.26 -17.46
N PRO A 77 1.85 0.00 -17.00
CA PRO A 77 2.72 -0.60 -15.98
C PRO A 77 4.17 -0.77 -16.45
N MET A 78 4.41 -0.94 -17.76
CA MET A 78 5.78 -1.03 -18.29
C MET A 78 6.52 0.31 -18.21
N GLU A 79 5.86 1.41 -18.56
CA GLU A 79 6.46 2.75 -18.48
C GLU A 79 6.74 3.12 -17.02
N ALA A 80 5.78 2.87 -16.13
CA ALA A 80 5.95 3.06 -14.70
C ALA A 80 7.10 2.22 -14.13
N ALA A 81 7.20 0.95 -14.55
CA ALA A 81 8.28 0.05 -14.15
C ALA A 81 9.65 0.50 -14.65
N GLN A 82 9.75 1.08 -15.85
CA GLN A 82 11.00 1.64 -16.36
C GLN A 82 11.46 2.82 -15.52
N ALA A 83 10.54 3.74 -15.20
CA ALA A 83 10.84 4.88 -14.33
C ALA A 83 11.23 4.46 -12.90
N ALA A 84 10.67 3.36 -12.40
CA ALA A 84 10.91 2.85 -11.05
C ALA A 84 12.08 1.85 -10.94
N SER A 85 12.61 1.36 -12.07
CA SER A 85 13.63 0.28 -12.09
C SER A 85 14.89 0.66 -11.32
N ASP A 86 15.47 1.82 -11.63
CA ASP A 86 16.71 2.27 -10.99
C ASP A 86 16.48 2.67 -9.52
N PRO A 87 15.46 3.50 -9.18
CA PRO A 87 15.17 3.84 -7.79
C PRO A 87 14.91 2.63 -6.88
N LEU A 88 14.25 1.60 -7.41
CA LEU A 88 13.94 0.39 -6.64
C LEU A 88 15.01 -0.69 -6.77
N SER A 89 16.03 -0.50 -7.59
CA SER A 89 17.05 -1.52 -7.91
C SER A 89 16.41 -2.87 -8.33
N MET A 90 15.33 -2.79 -9.11
CA MET A 90 14.52 -3.94 -9.50
C MET A 90 14.29 -3.93 -11.01
N PRO A 91 14.45 -5.06 -11.72
CA PRO A 91 14.27 -5.07 -13.17
C PRO A 91 12.84 -4.65 -13.57
N ALA A 92 12.72 -3.74 -14.54
CA ALA A 92 11.44 -3.30 -15.06
C ALA A 92 10.47 -4.46 -15.40
N PRO A 93 10.89 -5.58 -16.05
CA PRO A 93 9.96 -6.69 -16.32
C PRO A 93 9.34 -7.33 -15.08
N VAL A 94 10.06 -7.36 -13.96
CA VAL A 94 9.55 -7.84 -12.67
C VAL A 94 8.54 -6.85 -12.11
N LEU A 95 8.87 -5.55 -12.11
CA LEU A 95 7.99 -4.50 -11.64
C LEU A 95 6.70 -4.43 -12.45
N THR A 96 6.77 -4.52 -13.79
CA THR A 96 5.61 -4.53 -14.69
C THR A 96 4.61 -5.64 -14.32
N LYS A 97 5.11 -6.84 -14.03
CA LYS A 97 4.28 -7.99 -13.63
C LYS A 97 3.77 -7.86 -12.19
N SER A 98 4.51 -7.14 -11.35
CA SER A 98 4.18 -6.92 -9.94
C SER A 98 3.10 -5.87 -9.74
N ILE A 99 3.09 -4.78 -10.52
CA ILE A 99 2.19 -3.62 -10.33
C ILE A 99 0.71 -4.02 -10.13
N PRO A 100 0.10 -4.88 -10.97
CA PRO A 100 -1.31 -5.28 -10.79
C PRO A 100 -1.60 -6.02 -9.47
N HIS A 101 -0.57 -6.54 -8.81
CA HIS A 101 -0.66 -7.31 -7.58
C HIS A 101 -0.17 -6.56 -6.34
N SER A 102 0.43 -5.39 -6.51
CA SER A 102 1.01 -4.61 -5.41
C SER A 102 -0.04 -3.89 -4.55
N ALA A 103 -1.33 -4.02 -4.88
CA ALA A 103 -2.45 -3.39 -4.17
C ALA A 103 -2.23 -1.89 -3.91
N LEU A 104 -1.72 -1.20 -4.94
CA LEU A 104 -1.44 0.24 -4.87
C LEU A 104 -2.74 1.01 -4.66
N SER A 105 -2.73 1.93 -3.69
CA SER A 105 -3.84 2.82 -3.39
C SER A 105 -3.36 4.27 -3.29
N ALA A 106 -4.30 5.19 -3.45
CA ALA A 106 -4.09 6.64 -3.33
C ALA A 106 -5.22 7.29 -2.52
N ASP A 107 -5.82 6.53 -1.61
CA ASP A 107 -6.91 7.01 -0.78
C ASP A 107 -6.42 8.00 0.27
N ARG A 108 -7.22 9.02 0.57
CA ARG A 108 -6.98 9.90 1.73
C ARG A 108 -7.19 9.12 3.02
N ALA A 109 -6.32 9.28 4.00
CA ALA A 109 -6.42 8.62 5.30
C ALA A 109 -7.76 8.92 5.99
N ALA A 110 -8.31 10.14 5.82
CA ALA A 110 -9.64 10.49 6.31
C ALA A 110 -10.75 9.53 5.83
N SER A 111 -10.71 9.07 4.57
CA SER A 111 -11.72 8.15 4.03
C SER A 111 -11.53 6.70 4.49
N LEU A 112 -10.34 6.35 4.98
CA LEU A 112 -9.97 5.02 5.45
C LEU A 112 -9.92 4.88 6.97
N ARG A 113 -10.38 5.89 7.72
CA ARG A 113 -10.33 5.86 9.19
C ARG A 113 -10.93 4.60 9.80
N PRO A 114 -12.13 4.11 9.40
CA PRO A 114 -12.66 2.86 9.94
C PRO A 114 -11.73 1.65 9.74
N GLN A 115 -11.08 1.56 8.58
CA GLN A 115 -10.14 0.50 8.23
C GLN A 115 -8.86 0.58 9.07
N PHE A 116 -8.31 1.78 9.25
CA PHE A 116 -7.17 2.03 10.13
C PHE A 116 -7.49 1.63 11.57
N GLU A 117 -8.60 2.11 12.12
CA GLU A 117 -8.98 1.79 13.49
C GLU A 117 -9.24 0.29 13.68
N ALA A 118 -9.86 -0.38 12.71
CA ALA A 118 -10.07 -1.83 12.76
C ALA A 118 -8.72 -2.58 12.81
N MET A 119 -7.77 -2.20 11.96
CA MET A 119 -6.41 -2.76 11.97
C MET A 119 -5.69 -2.48 13.30
N TYR A 120 -5.70 -1.24 13.79
CA TYR A 120 -5.02 -0.89 15.05
C TYR A 120 -5.65 -1.54 16.27
N LYS A 121 -6.98 -1.69 16.33
CA LYS A 121 -7.66 -2.46 17.37
C LYS A 121 -7.21 -3.93 17.35
N ALA A 122 -7.10 -4.52 16.17
CA ALA A 122 -6.62 -5.89 16.03
C ALA A 122 -5.15 -6.05 16.49
N VAL A 123 -4.28 -5.11 16.15
CA VAL A 123 -2.88 -5.07 16.65
C VAL A 123 -2.86 -4.89 18.17
N ALA A 124 -3.64 -3.95 18.70
CA ALA A 124 -3.68 -3.65 20.12
C ALA A 124 -4.21 -4.81 20.97
N ASN A 125 -5.09 -5.64 20.42
CA ASN A 125 -5.56 -6.87 21.10
C ASN A 125 -4.42 -7.86 21.36
N VAL A 126 -3.33 -7.80 20.59
CA VAL A 126 -2.16 -8.68 20.73
C VAL A 126 -1.02 -7.96 21.47
N GLU A 127 -0.66 -6.76 21.02
CA GLU A 127 0.43 -5.96 21.59
C GLU A 127 0.05 -4.46 21.56
N PRO A 128 -0.57 -3.94 22.64
CA PRO A 128 -0.99 -2.53 22.71
C PRO A 128 0.15 -1.53 22.48
N ARG A 129 1.39 -1.86 22.88
CA ARG A 129 2.53 -0.94 22.74
C ARG A 129 2.96 -0.76 21.29
N ALA A 130 2.60 -1.68 20.40
CA ALA A 130 2.90 -1.58 18.97
C ALA A 130 2.22 -0.37 18.31
N ILE A 131 1.12 0.13 18.89
CA ILE A 131 0.45 1.36 18.44
C ILE A 131 0.64 2.54 19.42
N GLY A 132 1.60 2.46 20.34
CA GLY A 132 1.78 3.48 21.37
C GLY A 132 0.72 3.47 22.48
N GLY A 133 -0.02 2.37 22.63
CA GLY A 133 -0.96 2.13 23.74
C GLY A 133 -2.36 2.74 23.55
N LYS A 134 -2.61 3.49 22.49
CA LYS A 134 -3.93 4.08 22.17
C LYS A 134 -4.10 4.25 20.67
N LEU A 135 -5.35 4.44 20.23
CA LEU A 135 -5.61 4.81 18.85
C LEU A 135 -5.04 6.19 18.51
N PRO A 136 -4.66 6.44 17.25
CA PRO A 136 -4.27 7.76 16.79
C PRO A 136 -5.41 8.78 16.94
N ASP A 137 -5.05 10.06 17.12
CA ASP A 137 -6.00 11.16 17.15
C ASP A 137 -6.41 11.62 15.73
N GLU A 138 -7.28 12.63 15.66
CA GLU A 138 -7.77 13.19 14.39
C GLU A 138 -6.64 13.66 13.46
N GLY A 139 -5.54 14.16 14.02
CA GLY A 139 -4.41 14.67 13.24
C GLY A 139 -3.68 13.58 12.46
N PHE A 140 -3.81 12.32 12.86
CA PHE A 140 -3.26 11.19 12.11
C PHE A 140 -3.96 10.98 10.75
N TYR A 141 -5.22 11.39 10.64
CA TYR A 141 -6.06 11.14 9.46
C TYR A 141 -6.23 12.39 8.57
N SER A 142 -5.42 13.43 8.76
CA SER A 142 -5.57 14.71 8.03
C SER A 142 -5.16 14.63 6.56
N LEU A 143 -4.38 13.61 6.18
CA LEU A 143 -3.99 13.28 4.81
C LEU A 143 -5.07 12.51 4.05
#